data_AF-A0A842MRN5-F1
#
_entry.id   AF-A0A842MRN5-F1
#
_cell.length_a   1.000
_cell.length_b   1.000
_cell.length_c   1.000
_cell.angle_alpha   90.00
_cell.angle_beta   90.00
_cell.angle_gamma   90.00
#
_symmetry.space_group_name_H-M   'P 1'
#
loop_
_entity.id
_entity.type
_entity.pdbx_description
1 polymer ?
#
loop_
_entity_poly.entity_id
_entity_poly.type
_entity_poly.pdbx_seq_one_letter_code
_entity_poly.pdbx_strand_id
1 'polypeptide(L)' 'MSKKDQPKSKCTHSEVELLGEQKAERGTNRYYKCLKCGDVLVLSEDGTLYEIPAAKAEEITKNLRRKQP' A
#
# COMPACT_ATOMS: atom_id res chain seq x y z
N MET A 1 7.43 -14.67 23.55
CA MET A 1 7.04 -13.29 23.18
C MET A 1 7.95 -12.82 22.05
N SER A 2 7.62 -13.15 20.80
CA SER A 2 8.48 -12.82 19.66
C SER A 2 8.19 -11.42 19.16
N LYS A 3 8.86 -10.46 19.79
CA LYS A 3 9.01 -9.08 19.33
C LYS A 3 9.57 -9.10 17.90
N LYS A 4 8.83 -8.52 16.95
CA LYS A 4 9.43 -7.94 15.74
C LYS A 4 8.91 -6.52 15.60
N ASP A 5 9.39 -5.69 16.52
CA ASP A 5 9.61 -4.28 16.24
C ASP A 5 10.70 -4.25 15.16
N GLN A 6 10.32 -4.00 13.91
CA GLN A 6 11.29 -3.76 12.85
C GLN A 6 11.25 -2.25 12.53
N PRO A 7 12.29 -1.49 12.92
CA PRO A 7 12.35 -0.07 12.65
C PRO A 7 12.63 0.19 11.17
N LYS A 8 11.79 1.03 10.54
CA LYS A 8 12.13 1.93 9.42
C LYS A 8 12.94 1.35 8.24
N SER A 9 12.64 0.14 7.80
CA SER A 9 13.11 -0.35 6.51
C SER A 9 11.91 -0.51 5.61
N LYS A 10 11.92 0.24 4.50
CA LYS A 10 10.94 0.12 3.42
C LYS A 10 10.66 -1.36 3.16
N CYS A 11 9.42 -1.73 2.95
CA CYS A 11 9.02 -3.07 2.58
C CYS A 11 9.77 -3.49 1.30
N THR A 12 10.74 -4.39 1.44
CA THR A 12 11.56 -4.92 0.35
C THR A 12 11.05 -6.28 -0.15
N HIS A 13 9.83 -6.67 0.21
CA HIS A 13 9.28 -7.95 -0.20
C HIS A 13 8.79 -7.91 -1.63
N SER A 14 9.17 -8.92 -2.42
CA SER A 14 8.70 -9.06 -3.80
C SER A 14 7.27 -9.63 -3.89
N GLU A 15 6.78 -10.28 -2.82
CA GLU A 15 5.40 -10.79 -2.74
C GLU A 15 4.43 -9.65 -2.38
N VAL A 16 3.92 -8.98 -3.41
CA VAL A 16 2.90 -7.94 -3.32
C VAL A 16 1.71 -8.26 -4.22
N GLU A 17 0.51 -7.91 -3.77
CA GLU A 17 -0.75 -8.06 -4.48
C GLU A 17 -1.27 -6.69 -4.90
N LEU A 18 -1.60 -6.51 -6.18
CA LEU A 18 -2.24 -5.28 -6.65
C LEU A 18 -3.66 -5.21 -6.09
N LEU A 19 -3.92 -4.25 -5.21
CA LEU A 19 -5.25 -4.01 -4.66
C LEU A 19 -6.14 -3.27 -5.65
N GLY A 20 -5.53 -2.46 -6.51
CA GLY A 20 -6.21 -1.71 -7.55
C GLY A 20 -5.56 -0.36 -7.84
N GLU A 21 -6.17 0.34 -8.77
CA GLU A 21 -5.72 1.64 -9.24
C GLU A 21 -6.79 2.69 -8.90
N GLN A 22 -6.37 3.86 -8.41
CA GLN A 22 -7.26 4.98 -8.14
C GLN A 22 -6.85 6.14 -9.03
N LYS A 23 -7.80 6.62 -9.85
CA LYS A 23 -7.63 7.87 -10.58
C LYS A 23 -7.71 9.03 -9.58
N ALA A 24 -6.59 9.73 -9.44
CA ALA A 24 -6.48 10.99 -8.73
C ALA A 24 -6.50 12.16 -9.72
N GLU A 25 -6.58 13.38 -9.20
CA GLU A 25 -6.69 14.61 -9.99
C GLU A 25 -5.49 14.84 -10.93
N ARG A 26 -4.32 14.28 -10.59
CA ARG A 26 -3.07 14.39 -11.36
C ARG A 26 -2.51 13.04 -11.85
N GLY A 27 -3.38 12.07 -12.12
CA GLY A 27 -2.98 10.78 -12.70
C GLY A 27 -3.46 9.58 -11.88
N THR A 28 -2.86 8.42 -12.10
CA THR A 28 -3.30 7.15 -11.50
C THR A 28 -2.36 6.70 -10.38
N ASN A 29 -2.92 6.45 -9.19
CA ASN A 29 -2.20 5.84 -8.07
C ASN A 29 -2.47 4.34 -8.03
N ARG A 30 -1.43 3.52 -8.08
CA ARG A 30 -1.50 2.07 -7.98
C ARG A 30 -1.21 1.64 -6.55
N TYR A 31 -2.11 0.85 -5.96
CA TYR A 31 -1.98 0.38 -4.59
C TYR A 31 -1.60 -1.10 -4.60
N TYR A 32 -0.48 -1.43 -4.00
CA TYR A 32 0.04 -2.79 -3.86
C TYR A 32 0.11 -3.14 -2.38
N LYS A 33 -0.39 -4.32 -2.00
CA LYS A 33 -0.32 -4.81 -0.62
C LYS A 33 0.72 -5.92 -0.52
N CYS A 34 1.68 -5.78 0.37
CA CYS A 34 2.58 -6.87 0.69
C CYS A 34 1.84 -7.99 1.41
N LEU A 35 1.96 -9.22 0.90
CA LEU A 35 1.35 -10.40 1.51
C LEU A 35 2.16 -10.92 2.72
N LYS A 36 3.42 -10.50 2.87
CA LYS A 36 4.30 -10.90 3.99
C LYS A 36 4.07 -10.10 5.26
N CYS A 37 4.06 -8.77 5.15
CA CYS A 37 3.94 -7.85 6.30
C CYS A 37 2.60 -7.10 6.33
N GLY A 38 1.85 -7.08 5.23
CA GLY A 38 0.57 -6.37 5.13
C GLY A 38 0.68 -4.89 4.78
N ASP A 39 1.90 -4.37 4.58
CA ASP A 39 2.13 -2.97 4.18
C ASP A 39 1.55 -2.68 2.81
N VAL A 40 1.10 -1.44 2.61
CA VAL A 40 0.56 -0.99 1.33
C VAL A 40 1.50 0.03 0.70
N LEU A 41 1.97 -0.30 -0.49
CA LEU A 41 2.81 0.53 -1.34
C LEU A 41 1.91 1.24 -2.35
N VAL A 42 2.01 2.56 -2.43
CA VAL A 42 1.25 3.40 -3.36
C VAL A 42 2.22 3.99 -4.37
N LEU A 43 2.14 3.53 -5.61
CA LEU A 43 2.93 4.07 -6.71
C LEU A 43 2.08 5.11 -7.45
N SER A 44 2.49 6.37 -7.37
CA SER A 44 1.89 7.43 -8.17
C SER A 44 2.41 7.43 -9.60
N GLU A 45 1.61 7.94 -10.53
CA GLU A 45 1.96 8.07 -11.94
C GLU A 45 3.23 8.90 -12.18
N ASP A 46 3.52 9.85 -11.28
CA ASP A 46 4.75 10.65 -11.24
C ASP A 46 6.01 9.84 -10.88
N GLY A 47 5.86 8.54 -10.55
CA GLY A 47 6.97 7.66 -10.14
C GLY A 47 7.30 7.73 -8.65
N THR A 48 6.57 8.53 -7.87
CA THR A 48 6.73 8.57 -6.41
C THR A 48 6.09 7.34 -5.77
N LEU A 49 6.88 6.62 -4.96
CA LEU A 49 6.43 5.46 -4.19
C LEU A 49 6.24 5.84 -2.72
N TYR A 50 5.00 5.72 -2.25
CA TYR A 50 4.65 5.89 -0.85
C TYR A 50 4.47 4.53 -0.18
N GLU A 51 4.82 4.45 1.10
CA GLU A 51 4.63 3.25 1.90
C GLU A 51 3.71 3.56 3.08
N ILE A 52 2.71 2.73 3.24
CA ILE A 52 1.72 2.82 4.30
C ILE A 52 1.84 1.55 5.13
N PRO A 53 2.22 1.67 6.41
CA PRO A 53 2.37 0.50 7.27
C PRO A 53 1.02 -0.21 7.42
N ALA A 54 1.05 -1.54 7.53
CA ALA A 54 -0.15 -2.39 7.64
C ALA A 54 -1.15 -1.87 8.71
N ALA A 55 -0.62 -1.39 9.84
CA ALA A 55 -1.39 -0.81 10.94
C ALA A 55 -2.25 0.41 10.55
N LYS A 56 -1.86 1.14 9.49
CA LYS A 56 -2.62 2.29 8.93
C LYS A 56 -3.28 1.96 7.59
N ALA A 57 -2.85 0.89 6.92
CA ALA A 57 -3.34 0.51 5.61
C ALA A 57 -4.79 -0.01 5.62
N GLU A 58 -5.29 -0.51 6.75
CA GLU A 58 -6.65 -1.01 6.88
C GLU A 58 -7.72 0.03 6.52
N GLU A 59 -7.50 1.30 6.85
CA GLU A 59 -8.46 2.37 6.54
C GLU A 59 -8.42 2.75 5.05
N ILE A 60 -7.23 2.78 4.46
CA ILE A 60 -7.02 3.12 3.04
C ILE A 60 -7.67 2.05 2.14
N THR A 61 -7.43 0.77 2.45
CA THR A 61 -7.92 -0.36 1.65
C THR A 61 -9.45 -0.49 1.65
N LYS A 62 -10.12 -0.19 2.77
CA LYS A 62 -11.58 -0.15 2.85
C LYS A 62 -12.18 0.95 1.96
N ASN A 63 -11.50 2.08 1.84
CA ASN A 63 -11.96 3.21 1.03
C ASN A 63 -11.77 2.98 -0.49
N LEU A 64 -10.73 2.25 -0.89
CA LEU A 64 -10.51 1.89 -2.29
C LEU A 64 -11.66 1.04 -2.87
N ARG A 65 -12.14 0.06 -2.10
CA ARG A 65 -13.25 -0.81 -2.53
C ARG A 65 -14.60 -0.09 -2.60
N ARG A 66 -14.81 0.98 -1.85
CA ARG A 66 -16.09 1.72 -1.81
C ARG A 66 -16.29 2.68 -2.99
N LYS A 67 -15.23 2.97 -3.77
CA LYS A 67 -15.28 3.94 -4.88
C LYS A 67 -15.32 3.28 -6.27
N GLN A 68 -15.50 1.96 -6.37
CA GLN A 68 -15.84 1.36 -7.66
C GLN A 68 -17.34 1.55 -7.90
N PRO A 69 -17.75 2.27 -8.95
CA PRO A 69 -19.16 2.41 -9.34
C PRO A 69 -19.76 1.07 -9.78
#